data_AF-A0A7S3ZBV8-F1
#
_entry.id   AF-A0A7S3ZBV8-F1
#
_cell.length_a   1.000
_cell.length_b   1.000
_cell.length_c   1.000
_cell.angle_alpha   90.00
_cell.angle_beta   90.00
_cell.angle_gamma   90.00
#
_symmetry.space_group_name_H-M   'P 1'
#
loop_
_entity.id
_entity.type
_entity.pdbx_description
1 polymer ?
#
loop_
_entity_poly.entity_id
_entity_poly.type
_entity_poly.pdbx_seq_one_letter_code
_entity_poly.pdbx_strand_id
1 'polypeptide(L)'
;MGSLFDQIMGGMGGIGDSGQPFGRSASQRQRGSRSSSRASGSSKQHKNNNNHGDRRSSQRYRDIDDINYMVTGREMEFVPDTPVKLKGVAGPQNGMEGRIVGRAGNRYRVRLSSGSLVEVSGRNLQQIVQGATLVNLHVRPELNGQRVRLVAFDPVRGKYQGYLSGSSQPQLIRPKNLILPIGTKVRVAGLLSPKWSHVNGECATIKSFDSRESRYQIARMDGSTISIPLRNCFA
;
A
#
# COMPACT_ATOMS: atom_id res chain seq x y z
N MET A 1 -16.50 -0.92 51.82
CA MET A 1 -16.12 -1.97 52.79
C MET A 1 -16.88 -3.23 52.42
N GLY A 2 -16.18 -4.33 52.20
CA GLY A 2 -16.74 -5.60 51.75
C GLY A 2 -15.67 -6.46 51.06
N SER A 3 -14.83 -7.09 51.87
CA SER A 3 -13.88 -8.14 51.49
C SER A 3 -14.62 -9.48 51.49
N LEU A 4 -14.38 -10.33 50.50
CA LEU A 4 -14.33 -11.77 50.73
C LEU A 4 -13.52 -12.49 49.64
N PHE A 5 -12.66 -13.38 50.12
CA PHE A 5 -11.80 -14.33 49.43
C PHE A 5 -12.56 -15.29 48.52
N ASP A 6 -11.93 -15.77 47.44
CA ASP A 6 -11.62 -17.21 47.35
C ASP A 6 -10.53 -17.56 46.33
N GLN A 7 -9.84 -18.64 46.65
CA GLN A 7 -8.59 -19.16 46.12
C GLN A 7 -8.86 -20.55 45.53
N ILE A 8 -8.49 -20.83 44.26
CA ILE A 8 -8.44 -22.21 43.74
C ILE A 8 -7.16 -22.44 42.90
N MET A 9 -6.45 -23.49 43.33
CA MET A 9 -5.26 -24.12 42.74
C MET A 9 -5.61 -25.05 41.55
N GLY A 10 -4.64 -25.34 40.67
CA GLY A 10 -4.46 -26.71 40.14
C GLY A 10 -4.10 -26.89 38.66
N GLY A 11 -3.03 -27.69 38.40
CA GLY A 11 -2.73 -28.42 37.15
C GLY A 11 -1.54 -27.84 36.36
N MET A 12 -0.28 -28.32 36.40
CA MET A 12 0.34 -29.65 36.12
C MET A 12 0.07 -30.24 34.73
N GLY A 13 1.13 -30.42 33.92
CA GLY A 13 1.36 -31.65 33.13
C GLY A 13 1.72 -31.52 31.64
N GLY A 14 2.86 -32.15 31.26
CA GLY A 14 3.23 -32.60 29.89
C GLY A 14 4.41 -31.83 29.28
N ILE A 15 5.68 -32.29 29.26
CA ILE A 15 6.33 -33.54 28.80
C ILE A 15 6.03 -33.90 27.34
N GLY A 16 7.03 -33.68 26.49
CA GLY A 16 7.21 -34.24 25.14
C GLY A 16 8.65 -33.88 24.73
N ASP A 17 9.64 -34.69 25.07
CA ASP A 17 10.04 -35.98 24.51
C ASP A 17 10.41 -35.96 23.01
N SER A 18 11.52 -36.64 22.82
CA SER A 18 12.59 -36.67 21.83
C SER A 18 12.24 -37.22 20.45
N GLY A 19 13.12 -36.96 19.48
CA GLY A 19 13.10 -37.67 18.20
C GLY A 19 13.98 -37.09 17.10
N GLN A 20 15.31 -37.14 17.26
CA GLN A 20 16.21 -37.20 16.10
C GLN A 20 16.26 -38.64 15.57
N PRO A 21 16.53 -38.83 14.26
CA PRO A 21 17.56 -39.81 13.93
C PRO A 21 18.52 -39.40 12.81
N PHE A 22 19.71 -39.98 12.95
CA PHE A 22 20.90 -39.94 12.12
C PHE A 22 20.76 -40.67 10.78
N GLY A 23 21.47 -40.16 9.77
CA GLY A 23 22.62 -40.89 9.20
C GLY A 23 22.46 -41.65 7.87
N ARG A 24 23.64 -41.80 7.23
CA ARG A 24 24.06 -42.67 6.10
C ARG A 24 24.07 -42.00 4.72
N SER A 25 25.22 -41.57 4.18
CA SER A 25 26.46 -42.26 3.73
C SER A 25 26.40 -42.79 2.29
N ALA A 26 27.21 -42.13 1.45
CA ALA A 26 28.04 -42.56 0.33
C ALA A 26 27.85 -43.96 -0.32
N SER A 27 27.81 -43.96 -1.66
CA SER A 27 28.58 -44.84 -2.58
C SER A 27 28.24 -44.43 -4.02
N GLN A 28 29.16 -43.94 -4.87
CA GLN A 28 30.20 -44.67 -5.61
C GLN A 28 29.65 -45.54 -6.75
N ARG A 29 29.99 -45.18 -8.00
CA ARG A 29 30.12 -45.98 -9.26
C ARG A 29 29.76 -45.10 -10.46
N GLN A 30 30.33 -45.20 -11.65
CA GLN A 30 31.53 -45.83 -12.20
C GLN A 30 31.72 -45.20 -13.61
N ARG A 31 32.95 -45.27 -14.11
CA ARG A 31 33.36 -44.86 -15.46
C ARG A 31 32.62 -45.62 -16.56
N GLY A 32 32.44 -44.99 -17.72
CA GLY A 32 32.10 -45.63 -18.98
C GLY A 32 32.31 -44.69 -20.16
N SER A 33 33.47 -44.80 -20.81
CA SER A 33 33.81 -44.17 -22.07
C SER A 33 33.41 -45.09 -23.24
N ARG A 34 32.86 -44.53 -24.33
CA ARG A 34 33.24 -44.81 -25.74
C ARG A 34 32.22 -44.29 -26.79
N SER A 35 32.74 -43.39 -27.63
CA SER A 35 32.68 -43.33 -29.11
C SER A 35 31.37 -43.47 -29.90
N SER A 36 31.10 -42.38 -30.65
CA SER A 36 30.76 -42.29 -32.08
C SER A 36 29.55 -43.03 -32.65
N SER A 37 28.60 -42.26 -33.22
CA SER A 37 28.18 -42.41 -34.63
C SER A 37 27.27 -41.27 -35.07
N ARG A 38 27.41 -40.92 -36.36
CA ARG A 38 26.63 -39.96 -37.13
C ARG A 38 25.16 -40.35 -37.19
N ALA A 39 24.25 -39.39 -37.06
CA ALA A 39 22.93 -39.45 -37.68
C ALA A 39 22.35 -38.04 -37.87
N SER A 40 22.23 -37.64 -39.12
CA SER A 40 21.39 -36.55 -39.61
C SER A 40 19.92 -36.84 -39.31
N GLY A 41 19.25 -35.96 -38.58
CA GLY A 41 17.84 -36.13 -38.22
C GLY A 41 17.20 -34.80 -37.85
N SER A 42 16.53 -34.20 -38.83
CA SER A 42 15.57 -33.10 -38.66
C SER A 42 14.52 -33.48 -37.61
N SER A 43 14.47 -32.74 -36.50
CA SER A 43 13.32 -32.77 -35.59
C SER A 43 13.15 -31.42 -34.90
N LYS A 44 11.94 -30.87 -35.06
CA LYS A 44 11.45 -29.64 -34.46
C LYS A 44 11.48 -29.77 -32.94
N GLN A 45 12.41 -29.10 -32.27
CA GLN A 45 12.36 -28.89 -30.83
C GLN A 45 11.30 -27.84 -30.49
N HIS A 46 10.16 -28.32 -30.02
CA HIS A 46 9.30 -27.54 -29.12
C HIS A 46 10.12 -27.14 -27.88
N LYS A 47 10.61 -25.90 -27.84
CA LYS A 47 11.08 -25.27 -26.60
C LYS A 47 9.86 -24.87 -25.77
N ASN A 48 9.39 -25.82 -24.97
CA ASN A 48 8.43 -25.56 -23.91
C ASN A 48 9.21 -25.13 -22.66
N ASN A 49 9.58 -23.84 -22.59
CA ASN A 49 10.23 -23.28 -21.40
C ASN A 49 9.19 -22.62 -20.50
N ASN A 50 8.81 -23.37 -19.47
CA ASN A 50 8.06 -22.94 -18.29
C ASN A 50 8.77 -21.77 -17.61
N ASN A 51 8.41 -20.55 -18.00
CA ASN A 51 8.83 -19.33 -17.31
C ASN A 51 7.79 -18.97 -16.23
N HIS A 52 7.81 -19.74 -15.13
CA HIS A 52 6.88 -19.55 -13.99
C HIS A 52 7.57 -19.04 -12.71
N GLY A 53 8.83 -18.63 -12.81
CA GLY A 53 9.66 -18.25 -11.67
C GLY A 53 10.18 -16.82 -11.70
N ASP A 54 9.42 -15.81 -12.14
CA ASP A 54 9.92 -14.42 -11.98
C ASP A 54 8.90 -13.28 -11.96
N ARG A 55 7.59 -13.58 -12.01
CA ARG A 55 6.58 -12.50 -11.98
C ARG A 55 6.43 -11.84 -10.61
N ARG A 56 6.77 -12.54 -9.52
CA ARG A 56 6.64 -12.01 -8.14
C ARG A 56 7.78 -11.06 -7.76
N SER A 57 8.99 -11.30 -8.26
CA SER A 57 10.21 -10.53 -8.05
C SER A 57 10.11 -9.15 -8.74
N SER A 58 9.70 -9.12 -10.01
CA SER A 58 9.51 -7.85 -10.73
C SER A 58 8.36 -7.02 -10.17
N GLN A 59 7.32 -7.63 -9.60
CA GLN A 59 6.20 -6.90 -9.00
C GLN A 59 6.65 -6.13 -7.75
N ARG A 60 7.48 -6.75 -6.89
CA ARG A 60 8.01 -6.12 -5.67
C ARG A 60 9.00 -5.00 -5.95
N TYR A 61 9.81 -5.12 -7.01
CA TYR A 61 10.75 -4.06 -7.41
C TYR A 61 10.01 -2.84 -7.99
N ARG A 62 8.90 -3.06 -8.71
CA ARG A 62 8.04 -1.99 -9.28
C ARG A 62 7.32 -1.18 -8.21
N ASP A 63 6.88 -1.82 -7.12
CA ASP A 63 6.24 -1.10 -6.01
C ASP A 63 7.24 -0.09 -5.38
N ILE A 64 8.53 -0.44 -5.28
CA ILE A 64 9.58 0.39 -4.64
C ILE A 64 9.87 1.70 -5.42
N ASP A 65 9.93 1.66 -6.74
CA ASP A 65 10.15 2.87 -7.54
C ASP A 65 8.94 3.81 -7.48
N ASP A 66 7.72 3.26 -7.50
CA ASP A 66 6.48 4.03 -7.33
C ASP A 66 6.41 4.72 -5.95
N ILE A 67 6.96 4.07 -4.92
CA ILE A 67 7.11 4.61 -3.56
C ILE A 67 8.10 5.77 -3.54
N ASN A 68 9.24 5.67 -4.24
CA ASN A 68 10.24 6.74 -4.29
C ASN A 68 9.67 8.03 -4.91
N TYR A 69 8.81 7.93 -5.93
CA TYR A 69 8.13 9.09 -6.53
C TYR A 69 7.09 9.74 -5.61
N MET A 70 6.50 9.00 -4.66
CA MET A 70 5.62 9.60 -3.66
C MET A 70 6.37 10.45 -2.62
N VAL A 71 7.66 10.19 -2.43
CA VAL A 71 8.50 10.87 -1.43
C VAL A 71 9.22 12.09 -2.04
N THR A 72 9.53 12.07 -3.34
CA THR A 72 10.33 13.13 -4.01
C THR A 72 9.53 14.13 -4.83
N GLY A 73 8.22 13.88 -5.05
CA GLY A 73 7.35 14.77 -5.84
C GLY A 73 7.07 16.14 -5.19
N ARG A 74 6.49 17.06 -5.99
CA ARG A 74 6.05 18.40 -5.51
C ARG A 74 5.12 18.24 -4.30
N GLU A 75 5.30 19.05 -3.26
CA GLU A 75 4.48 18.96 -2.04
C GLU A 75 2.97 19.00 -2.37
N MET A 76 2.17 18.18 -1.68
CA MET A 76 0.73 18.14 -1.95
C MET A 76 0.12 19.50 -1.61
N GLU A 77 -0.71 20.02 -2.51
CA GLU A 77 -1.45 21.26 -2.28
C GLU A 77 -2.76 20.94 -1.55
N PHE A 78 -2.76 21.18 -0.25
CA PHE A 78 -3.95 21.04 0.57
C PHE A 78 -4.78 22.32 0.53
N VAL A 79 -6.09 22.16 0.38
CA VAL A 79 -7.04 23.26 0.47
C VAL A 79 -7.56 23.40 1.91
N PRO A 80 -8.09 24.57 2.30
CA PRO A 80 -8.77 24.73 3.58
C PRO A 80 -9.82 23.65 3.81
N ASP A 81 -10.04 23.33 5.07
CA ASP A 81 -10.90 22.27 5.58
C ASP A 81 -10.46 20.83 5.25
N THR A 82 -9.33 20.62 4.56
CA THR A 82 -8.82 19.26 4.33
C THR A 82 -8.43 18.60 5.66
N PRO A 83 -9.00 17.43 6.02
CA PRO A 83 -8.63 16.71 7.23
C PRO A 83 -7.27 16.04 7.04
N VAL A 84 -6.40 16.20 8.03
CA VAL A 84 -5.01 15.74 7.97
C VAL A 84 -4.55 15.14 9.30
N LYS A 85 -3.58 14.25 9.23
CA LYS A 85 -2.81 13.75 10.36
C LYS A 85 -1.38 14.29 10.27
N LEU A 86 -0.86 14.79 11.40
CA LEU A 86 0.55 15.17 11.47
C LEU A 86 1.44 13.93 11.49
N LYS A 87 2.50 13.95 10.69
CA LYS A 87 3.52 12.90 10.64
C LYS A 87 4.93 13.47 10.61
N GLY A 88 5.85 12.82 11.31
CA GLY A 88 7.27 13.19 11.31
C GLY A 88 7.54 14.60 11.84
N VAL A 89 6.63 15.16 12.63
CA VAL A 89 6.89 16.41 13.38
C VAL A 89 7.60 16.06 14.68
N ALA A 90 8.49 16.93 15.14
CA ALA A 90 9.08 16.80 16.46
C ALA A 90 8.06 17.20 17.53
N GLY A 91 8.04 16.47 18.66
CA GLY A 91 7.21 16.81 19.81
C GLY A 91 5.87 16.06 19.90
N PRO A 92 5.04 16.42 20.89
CA PRO A 92 3.84 15.68 21.25
C PRO A 92 2.72 15.76 20.22
N GLN A 93 2.78 16.72 19.28
CA GLN A 93 1.76 16.89 18.26
C GLN A 93 1.84 15.82 17.15
N ASN A 94 2.92 15.03 17.09
CA ASN A 94 3.06 13.99 16.07
C ASN A 94 1.96 12.93 16.22
N GLY A 95 1.30 12.62 15.10
CA GLY A 95 0.15 11.71 15.08
C GLY A 95 -1.18 12.36 15.42
N MET A 96 -1.22 13.63 15.86
CA MET A 96 -2.48 14.34 16.08
C MET A 96 -3.19 14.63 14.75
N GLU A 97 -4.51 14.64 14.80
CA GLU A 97 -5.37 14.95 13.67
C GLU A 97 -5.88 16.39 13.75
N GLY A 98 -6.12 16.99 12.60
CA GLY A 98 -6.61 18.35 12.48
C GLY A 98 -7.17 18.64 11.09
N ARG A 99 -7.45 19.93 10.85
CA ARG A 99 -7.92 20.44 9.55
C ARG A 99 -7.04 21.60 9.11
N ILE A 100 -6.80 21.67 7.80
CA ILE A 100 -6.08 22.79 7.19
C ILE A 100 -6.94 24.05 7.31
N VAL A 101 -6.40 25.12 7.87
CA VAL A 101 -7.05 26.44 7.93
C VAL A 101 -6.60 27.31 6.76
N GLY A 102 -5.34 27.16 6.35
CA GLY A 102 -4.75 27.93 5.27
C GLY A 102 -3.23 27.72 5.22
N ARG A 103 -2.52 28.69 4.63
CA ARG A 103 -1.06 28.67 4.53
C ARG A 103 -0.45 29.95 5.10
N ALA A 104 0.77 29.81 5.63
CA ALA A 104 1.66 30.89 6.03
C ALA A 104 2.99 30.69 5.31
N GLY A 105 3.19 31.39 4.19
CA GLY A 105 4.31 31.13 3.30
C GLY A 105 4.32 29.66 2.83
N ASN A 106 5.42 28.95 3.13
CA ASN A 106 5.60 27.56 2.73
C ASN A 106 5.05 26.53 3.75
N ARG A 107 4.42 26.98 4.84
CA ARG A 107 3.84 26.08 5.86
C ARG A 107 2.32 26.12 5.81
N TYR A 108 1.71 25.00 6.16
CA TYR A 108 0.28 24.90 6.37
C TYR A 108 -0.06 25.22 7.81
N ARG A 109 -1.09 26.05 7.99
CA ARG A 109 -1.74 26.26 9.28
C ARG A 109 -2.76 25.15 9.49
N VAL A 110 -2.55 24.33 10.52
CA VAL A 110 -3.44 23.22 10.88
C VAL A 110 -4.06 23.53 12.23
N ARG A 111 -5.39 23.52 12.30
CA ARG A 111 -6.12 23.50 13.57
C ARG A 111 -6.26 22.05 14.00
N LEU A 112 -5.55 21.68 15.05
CA LEU A 112 -5.63 20.35 15.66
C LEU A 112 -6.97 20.15 16.35
N SER A 113 -7.36 18.89 16.50
CA SER A 113 -8.55 18.48 17.26
C SER A 113 -8.53 18.95 18.72
N SER A 114 -7.35 19.19 19.30
CA SER A 114 -7.19 19.83 20.61
C SER A 114 -7.57 21.32 20.65
N GLY A 115 -7.82 21.94 19.49
CA GLY A 115 -8.04 23.38 19.33
C GLY A 115 -6.77 24.19 19.03
N SER A 116 -5.58 23.62 19.25
CA SER A 116 -4.30 24.30 19.00
C SER A 116 -4.07 24.55 17.51
N LEU A 117 -3.44 25.69 17.18
CA LEU A 117 -2.99 26.00 15.82
C LEU A 117 -1.50 25.71 15.69
N VAL A 118 -1.10 24.99 14.66
CA VAL A 118 0.30 24.70 14.35
C VAL A 118 0.64 25.01 12.90
N GLU A 119 1.89 25.39 12.66
CA GLU A 119 2.43 25.62 11.31
C GLU A 119 3.44 24.55 10.96
N VAL A 120 3.14 23.73 9.96
CA VAL A 120 3.94 22.57 9.57
C VAL A 120 4.19 22.54 8.06
N SER A 121 5.28 21.90 7.63
CA SER A 121 5.47 21.61 6.20
C SER A 121 4.40 20.61 5.74
N GLY A 122 3.96 20.71 4.49
CA GLY A 122 3.10 19.71 3.86
C GLY A 122 3.70 18.30 3.81
N ARG A 123 5.03 18.14 3.84
CA ARG A 123 5.69 16.84 4.03
C ARG A 123 5.33 16.19 5.36
N ASN A 124 4.99 17.00 6.37
CA ASN A 124 4.53 16.55 7.67
C ASN A 124 3.02 16.29 7.73
N LEU A 125 2.32 16.37 6.60
CA LEU A 125 0.89 16.14 6.53
C LEU A 125 0.59 14.84 5.78
N GLN A 126 -0.40 14.14 6.30
CA GLN A 126 -1.05 13.02 5.63
C GLN A 126 -2.53 13.33 5.49
N GLN A 127 -3.07 13.28 4.27
CA GLN A 127 -4.51 13.43 4.10
C GLN A 127 -5.24 12.28 4.80
N ILE A 128 -6.25 12.62 5.58
CA ILE A 128 -7.23 11.66 6.08
C ILE A 128 -8.35 11.59 5.05
N VAL A 129 -8.61 10.41 4.49
CA VAL A 129 -9.71 10.24 3.52
C VAL A 129 -10.87 9.56 4.22
N GLN A 130 -11.98 10.26 4.34
CA GLN A 130 -13.22 9.71 4.88
C GLN A 130 -14.09 9.14 3.77
N GLY A 131 -14.64 7.94 3.96
CA GLY A 131 -15.63 7.36 3.05
C GLY A 131 -15.05 6.75 1.77
N ALA A 132 -13.77 6.36 1.76
CA ALA A 132 -13.24 5.51 0.70
C ALA A 132 -13.98 4.17 0.69
N THR A 133 -14.19 3.57 -0.48
CA THR A 133 -14.94 2.32 -0.62
C THR A 133 -14.01 1.17 -0.97
N LEU A 134 -14.12 0.05 -0.26
CA LEU A 134 -13.39 -1.18 -0.60
C LEU A 134 -13.96 -1.82 -1.86
N VAL A 135 -13.08 -2.22 -2.77
CA VAL A 135 -13.46 -2.92 -4.02
C VAL A 135 -12.43 -3.99 -4.40
N ASN A 136 -12.82 -4.89 -5.29
CA ASN A 136 -11.96 -5.90 -5.90
C ASN A 136 -11.21 -6.79 -4.89
N LEU A 137 -11.80 -7.01 -3.71
CA LEU A 137 -11.29 -7.98 -2.74
C LEU A 137 -11.74 -9.38 -3.14
N HIS A 138 -10.78 -10.28 -3.35
CA HIS A 138 -11.05 -11.69 -3.67
C HIS A 138 -10.97 -12.61 -2.45
N VAL A 139 -10.12 -12.26 -1.48
CA VAL A 139 -9.93 -13.06 -0.25
C VAL A 139 -11.05 -12.80 0.75
N ARG A 140 -11.57 -11.58 0.77
CA ARG A 140 -12.64 -11.12 1.67
C ARG A 140 -13.70 -10.34 0.89
N PRO A 141 -14.41 -11.00 -0.05
CA PRO A 141 -15.35 -10.33 -0.93
C PRO A 141 -16.51 -9.67 -0.17
N GLU A 142 -16.85 -10.15 1.03
CA GLU A 142 -17.87 -9.60 1.92
C GLU A 142 -17.57 -8.17 2.41
N LEU A 143 -16.31 -7.74 2.31
CA LEU A 143 -15.91 -6.38 2.65
C LEU A 143 -16.04 -5.39 1.49
N ASN A 144 -16.27 -5.87 0.26
CA ASN A 144 -16.47 -4.97 -0.88
C ASN A 144 -17.73 -4.11 -0.65
N GLY A 145 -17.67 -2.84 -1.03
CA GLY A 145 -18.73 -1.86 -0.78
C GLY A 145 -18.65 -1.18 0.60
N GLN A 146 -17.89 -1.72 1.55
CA GLN A 146 -17.74 -1.09 2.86
C GLN A 146 -16.93 0.20 2.81
N ARG A 147 -17.30 1.15 3.68
CA ARG A 147 -16.61 2.43 3.83
C ARG A 147 -15.42 2.31 4.77
N VAL A 148 -14.35 3.01 4.41
CA VAL A 148 -13.08 3.04 5.13
C VAL A 148 -12.63 4.48 5.35
N ARG A 149 -12.08 4.71 6.53
CA ARG A 149 -11.34 5.92 6.88
C ARG A 149 -9.84 5.65 6.73
N LEU A 150 -9.20 6.25 5.72
CA LEU A 150 -7.75 6.15 5.51
C LEU A 150 -7.04 7.20 6.34
N VAL A 151 -6.01 6.80 7.10
CA VAL A 151 -5.31 7.70 8.04
C VAL A 151 -3.81 7.80 7.79
N ALA A 152 -3.24 6.82 7.11
CA ALA A 152 -1.83 6.80 6.76
C ALA A 152 -1.59 5.98 5.51
N PHE A 153 -0.52 6.30 4.80
CA PHE A 153 0.05 5.45 3.78
C PHE A 153 1.37 4.89 4.31
N ASP A 154 1.53 3.57 4.25
CA ASP A 154 2.78 2.87 4.50
C ASP A 154 3.53 2.77 3.18
N PRO A 155 4.52 3.66 2.93
CA PRO A 155 5.28 3.63 1.69
C PRO A 155 5.98 2.30 1.54
N VAL A 156 6.64 1.75 2.57
CA VAL A 156 7.42 0.51 2.48
C VAL A 156 6.57 -0.67 1.99
N ARG A 157 5.30 -0.75 2.44
CA ARG A 157 4.39 -1.83 2.05
C ARG A 157 3.50 -1.50 0.85
N GLY A 158 3.51 -0.25 0.36
CA GLY A 158 2.61 0.22 -0.69
C GLY A 158 1.13 0.09 -0.33
N LYS A 159 0.77 0.33 0.94
CA LYS A 159 -0.59 0.11 1.46
C LYS A 159 -1.05 1.25 2.34
N TYR A 160 -2.34 1.54 2.27
CA TYR A 160 -3.01 2.40 3.24
C TYR A 160 -3.23 1.67 4.56
N GLN A 161 -3.07 2.40 5.66
CA GLN A 161 -3.66 2.08 6.95
C GLN A 161 -5.03 2.75 7.01
N GLY A 162 -6.08 1.94 7.17
CA GLY A 162 -7.44 2.45 7.28
C GLY A 162 -8.31 1.66 8.22
N TYR A 163 -9.36 2.30 8.73
CA TYR A 163 -10.35 1.71 9.63
C TYR A 163 -11.64 1.47 8.87
N LEU A 164 -12.14 0.23 8.88
CA LEU A 164 -13.49 -0.07 8.42
C LEU A 164 -14.50 0.49 9.43
N SER A 165 -15.71 0.80 8.96
CA SER A 165 -16.80 1.20 9.85
C SER A 165 -17.01 0.16 10.95
N GLY A 166 -17.01 0.58 12.22
CA GLY A 166 -17.16 -0.29 13.38
C GLY A 166 -15.92 -1.07 13.83
N SER A 167 -14.78 -0.97 13.12
CA SER A 167 -13.52 -1.60 13.54
C SER A 167 -12.59 -0.60 14.22
N SER A 168 -12.09 -0.94 15.40
CA SER A 168 -11.02 -0.19 16.09
C SER A 168 -9.61 -0.57 15.62
N GLN A 169 -9.48 -1.67 14.86
CA GLN A 169 -8.20 -2.16 14.38
C GLN A 169 -7.92 -1.65 12.96
N PRO A 170 -6.72 -1.08 12.70
CA PRO A 170 -6.34 -0.64 11.36
C PRO A 170 -6.07 -1.84 10.45
N GLN A 171 -6.53 -1.73 9.20
CA GLN A 171 -6.28 -2.70 8.14
C GLN A 171 -5.30 -2.13 7.12
N LEU A 172 -4.45 -3.00 6.56
CA LEU A 172 -3.55 -2.67 5.47
C LEU A 172 -4.22 -2.93 4.13
N ILE A 173 -4.57 -1.87 3.42
CA ILE A 173 -5.39 -1.90 2.21
C ILE A 173 -4.56 -1.45 1.03
N ARG A 174 -4.60 -2.18 -0.08
CA ARG A 174 -3.89 -1.77 -1.30
C ARG A 174 -4.64 -0.63 -1.98
N PRO A 175 -3.93 0.34 -2.59
CA PRO A 175 -4.55 1.38 -3.42
C PRO A 175 -5.48 0.78 -4.49
N LYS A 176 -5.08 -0.35 -5.09
CA LYS A 176 -5.88 -1.05 -6.10
C LYS A 176 -7.26 -1.58 -5.62
N ASN A 177 -7.50 -1.54 -4.32
CA ASN A 177 -8.70 -2.05 -3.67
C ASN A 177 -9.55 -0.91 -3.06
N LEU A 178 -9.30 0.33 -3.46
CA LEU A 178 -9.97 1.51 -2.92
C LEU A 178 -10.53 2.39 -4.03
N ILE A 179 -11.80 2.76 -3.88
CA ILE A 179 -12.38 3.93 -4.55
C ILE A 179 -12.33 5.09 -3.58
N LEU A 180 -11.56 6.13 -3.89
CA LEU A 180 -11.46 7.36 -3.15
C LEU A 180 -12.64 8.28 -3.50
N PRO A 181 -13.18 9.05 -2.54
CA PRO A 181 -14.25 10.00 -2.81
C PRO A 181 -13.87 11.07 -3.83
N ILE A 182 -14.87 11.59 -4.53
CA ILE A 182 -14.74 12.78 -5.37
C ILE A 182 -14.27 13.96 -4.50
N GLY A 183 -13.40 14.81 -5.06
CA GLY A 183 -12.79 15.92 -4.34
C GLY A 183 -11.51 15.56 -3.58
N THR A 184 -11.19 14.27 -3.44
CA THR A 184 -9.93 13.84 -2.81
C THR A 184 -8.73 14.34 -3.61
N LYS A 185 -7.76 14.95 -2.92
CA LYS A 185 -6.47 15.31 -3.50
C LYS A 185 -5.62 14.06 -3.58
N VAL A 186 -5.01 13.85 -4.73
CA VAL A 186 -4.18 12.67 -4.98
C VAL A 186 -2.90 13.08 -5.68
N ARG A 187 -1.84 12.35 -5.39
CA ARG A 187 -0.63 12.31 -6.17
C ARG A 187 -0.72 11.20 -7.19
N VAL A 188 -0.33 11.51 -8.41
CA VAL A 188 -0.21 10.52 -9.48
C VAL A 188 1.15 9.84 -9.37
N ALA A 189 1.19 8.52 -9.41
CA ALA A 189 2.45 7.77 -9.43
C ALA A 189 2.30 6.43 -10.20
N GLY A 190 3.42 5.86 -10.66
CA GLY A 190 3.48 4.56 -11.32
C GLY A 190 2.90 4.46 -12.73
N LEU A 191 2.71 5.59 -13.42
CA LEU A 191 2.32 5.59 -14.82
C LEU A 191 3.54 5.23 -15.68
N LEU A 192 3.47 4.09 -16.37
CA LEU A 192 4.58 3.58 -17.20
C LEU A 192 4.45 3.92 -18.69
N SER A 193 3.27 4.35 -19.13
CA SER A 193 3.06 4.72 -20.52
C SER A 193 3.91 5.96 -20.84
N PRO A 194 4.70 5.97 -21.93
CA PRO A 194 5.46 7.15 -22.35
C PRO A 194 4.59 8.41 -22.49
N LYS A 195 3.31 8.22 -22.86
CA LYS A 195 2.33 9.30 -22.98
C LYS A 195 2.04 9.99 -21.65
N TRP A 196 2.12 9.29 -20.52
CA TRP A 196 1.64 9.79 -19.22
C TRP A 196 2.67 9.73 -18.09
N SER A 197 3.86 9.18 -18.33
CA SER A 197 4.90 9.04 -17.31
C SER A 197 5.37 10.38 -16.75
N HIS A 198 5.31 11.45 -17.55
CA HIS A 198 5.64 12.82 -17.12
C HIS A 198 4.67 13.40 -16.09
N VAL A 199 3.48 12.80 -15.91
CA VAL A 199 2.48 13.23 -14.91
C VAL A 199 2.76 12.63 -13.53
N ASN A 200 3.65 11.64 -13.43
CA ASN A 200 4.03 11.09 -12.12
C ASN A 200 4.64 12.17 -11.23
N GLY A 201 4.26 12.17 -9.96
CA GLY A 201 4.63 13.19 -8.98
C GLY A 201 3.73 14.42 -8.98
N GLU A 202 2.85 14.61 -9.97
CA GLU A 202 1.88 15.72 -9.96
C GLU A 202 0.74 15.48 -8.96
N CYS A 203 0.19 16.59 -8.45
CA CYS A 203 -1.01 16.59 -7.61
C CYS A 203 -2.24 16.90 -8.46
N ALA A 204 -3.34 16.21 -8.17
CA ALA A 204 -4.60 16.34 -8.87
C ALA A 204 -5.79 16.16 -7.92
N THR A 205 -6.99 16.43 -8.41
CA THR A 205 -8.24 16.24 -7.66
C THR A 205 -9.13 15.24 -8.37
N ILE A 206 -9.64 14.24 -7.67
CA ILE A 206 -10.60 13.28 -8.24
C ILE A 206 -11.89 14.03 -8.60
N LYS A 207 -12.31 13.94 -9.86
CA LYS A 207 -13.56 14.51 -10.37
C LYS A 207 -14.66 13.47 -10.51
N SER A 208 -14.32 12.30 -11.02
CA SER A 208 -15.25 11.18 -11.14
C SER A 208 -14.50 9.85 -11.20
N PHE A 209 -15.23 8.75 -11.07
CA PHE A 209 -14.72 7.39 -11.21
C PHE A 209 -15.55 6.64 -12.24
N ASP A 210 -14.88 6.07 -13.24
CA ASP A 210 -15.47 5.15 -14.20
C ASP A 210 -15.31 3.73 -13.66
N SER A 211 -16.42 3.13 -13.23
CA SER A 211 -16.44 1.77 -12.70
C SER A 211 -16.24 0.70 -13.77
N ARG A 212 -16.58 0.97 -15.03
CA ARG A 212 -16.42 0.02 -16.14
C ARG A 212 -14.95 -0.14 -16.48
N GLU A 213 -14.22 0.98 -16.55
CA GLU A 213 -12.79 0.97 -16.87
C GLU A 213 -11.88 0.91 -15.63
N SER A 214 -12.43 1.03 -14.42
CA SER A 214 -11.67 1.10 -13.16
C SER A 214 -10.64 2.24 -13.16
N ARG A 215 -11.06 3.42 -13.63
CA ARG A 215 -10.23 4.61 -13.83
C ARG A 215 -10.85 5.84 -13.20
N TYR A 216 -10.01 6.73 -12.67
CA TYR A 216 -10.43 8.06 -12.25
C TYR A 216 -10.28 9.06 -13.38
N GLN A 217 -11.24 9.98 -13.47
CA GLN A 217 -11.00 11.28 -14.09
C GLN A 217 -10.46 12.21 -13.01
N ILE A 218 -9.25 12.72 -13.22
CA ILE A 218 -8.60 13.65 -12.29
C ILE A 218 -8.40 15.00 -12.96
N ALA A 219 -8.66 16.08 -12.22
CA ALA A 219 -8.33 17.44 -12.63
C ALA A 219 -6.94 17.83 -12.13
N ARG A 220 -6.07 18.20 -13.07
CA ARG A 220 -4.71 18.70 -12.83
C ARG A 220 -4.74 20.19 -12.49
N MET A 221 -3.61 20.73 -12.05
CA MET A 221 -3.49 22.15 -11.69
C MET A 221 -3.64 23.10 -12.88
N ASP A 222 -3.27 22.64 -14.09
CA ASP A 222 -3.45 23.38 -15.34
C ASP A 222 -4.91 23.38 -15.86
N GLY A 223 -5.85 22.82 -15.08
CA GLY A 223 -7.25 22.69 -15.45
C GLY A 223 -7.57 21.51 -16.36
N SER A 224 -6.55 20.83 -16.92
CA SER A 224 -6.77 19.66 -17.77
C SER A 224 -7.29 18.47 -16.96
N THR A 225 -8.06 17.60 -17.62
CA THR A 225 -8.56 16.36 -17.03
C THR A 225 -7.97 15.16 -17.74
N ILE A 226 -7.51 14.18 -16.97
CA ILE A 226 -6.95 12.93 -17.51
C ILE A 226 -7.57 11.71 -16.85
N SER A 227 -7.62 10.59 -17.59
CA SER A 227 -8.11 9.30 -17.13
C SER A 227 -6.94 8.40 -16.71
N ILE A 228 -6.87 8.02 -15.43
CA ILE A 228 -5.79 7.18 -14.88
C ILE A 228 -6.31 6.01 -14.05
N PRO A 229 -5.61 4.87 -14.02
CA PRO A 229 -6.03 3.71 -13.25
C PRO A 229 -6.03 4.00 -11.75
N LEU A 230 -6.96 3.39 -11.01
CA LEU A 230 -7.10 3.66 -9.58
C LEU A 230 -5.85 3.35 -8.74
N ARG A 231 -5.03 2.37 -9.16
CA ARG A 231 -3.76 2.00 -8.50
C ARG A 231 -2.68 3.08 -8.60
N ASN A 232 -2.89 4.10 -9.44
CA ASN A 232 -1.94 5.16 -9.74
C ASN A 232 -2.30 6.49 -9.04
N CYS A 233 -3.35 6.49 -8.20
CA CYS A 233 -3.79 7.65 -7.43
C CYS A 233 -3.54 7.42 -5.93
N PHE A 234 -2.79 8.34 -5.31
CA PHE A 234 -2.41 8.24 -3.90
C PHE A 234 -2.77 9.50 -3.12
N ALA A 235 -3.71 9.40 -2.19
CA ALA A 235 -4.00 10.43 -1.19
C ALA A 235 -2.96 10.45 -0.05
#